data_AF-A0A9W3P798-F1
#
_entry.id   AF-A0A9W3P798-F1
#
_cell.length_a   1.000
_cell.length_b   1.000
_cell.length_c   1.000
_cell.angle_alpha   90.00
_cell.angle_beta   90.00
_cell.angle_gamma   90.00
#
_symmetry.space_group_name_H-M   'P 1'
#
loop_
_entity.id
_entity.type
_entity.pdbx_description
1 polymer ?
#
loop_
_entity_poly.entity_id
_entity_poly.type
_entity_poly.pdbx_seq_one_letter_code
_entity_poly.pdbx_strand_id
1 'polypeptide(L)'
;MPYMPHQEFEENYFEMDPNFQFNTAINELLNQEVEKRVSEKVKDYEQAKERDASSQKTISDLRNQMHKLQMELKGAENTFKKEGAGQAKREMLGGFKLGDEAWFVRSQYNSETCTVCSGDKKLVVEIQGEERKVKCPECNGFGCRSKLIKSAEKGLVKEIDIHTWAQGKQLSVKMYIEPTSYRASSNVQAHLGGFFKTKEECEKELNKEKP
;
A
#
# COMPACT_ATOMS: atom_id res chain seq x y z
N MET A 1 18.75 -125.15 -48.56
CA MET A 1 19.16 -123.81 -48.10
C MET A 1 18.03 -122.83 -48.40
N PRO A 2 17.71 -121.83 -47.56
CA PRO A 2 18.24 -121.57 -46.22
C PRO A 2 17.15 -121.33 -45.15
N TYR A 3 17.51 -121.68 -43.92
CA TYR A 3 16.98 -121.09 -42.69
C TYR A 3 17.19 -119.57 -42.75
N MET A 4 16.18 -118.77 -42.38
CA MET A 4 16.39 -117.38 -41.99
C MET A 4 16.12 -117.21 -40.49
N PRO A 5 16.99 -116.47 -39.77
CA PRO A 5 16.97 -116.39 -38.32
C PRO A 5 15.99 -115.32 -37.80
N HIS A 6 15.67 -115.46 -36.51
CA HIS A 6 14.94 -114.52 -35.67
C HIS A 6 15.34 -113.06 -35.92
N GLN A 7 14.34 -112.18 -35.98
CA GLN A 7 14.46 -110.83 -35.45
C GLN A 7 13.45 -110.69 -34.32
N GLU A 8 13.93 -110.96 -33.11
CA GLU A 8 13.33 -110.43 -31.90
C GLU A 8 13.30 -108.91 -32.03
N PHE A 9 12.10 -108.34 -31.99
CA PHE A 9 11.94 -106.91 -31.79
C PHE A 9 12.46 -106.62 -30.38
N GLU A 10 13.67 -106.10 -30.27
CA GLU A 10 14.11 -105.44 -29.06
C GLU A 10 13.18 -104.25 -28.83
N GLU A 11 12.25 -104.42 -27.90
CA GLU A 11 11.51 -103.32 -27.29
C GLU A 11 12.55 -102.38 -26.67
N ASN A 12 12.92 -101.35 -27.42
CA ASN A 12 13.64 -100.19 -26.88
C ASN A 12 12.71 -99.49 -25.88
N TYR A 13 12.65 -100.04 -24.67
CA TYR A 13 12.20 -99.32 -23.49
C TYR A 13 13.12 -98.11 -23.36
N PHE A 14 12.63 -96.94 -23.70
CA PHE A 14 13.23 -95.69 -23.27
C PHE A 14 13.31 -95.76 -21.74
N GLU A 15 14.51 -95.97 -21.20
CA GLU A 15 14.77 -95.88 -19.77
C GLU A 15 14.42 -94.46 -19.34
N MET A 16 13.25 -94.31 -18.70
CA MET A 16 12.82 -93.05 -18.14
C MET A 16 13.83 -92.69 -17.05
N ASP A 17 14.46 -91.52 -17.15
CA ASP A 17 15.41 -91.04 -16.13
C ASP A 17 14.75 -91.22 -14.74
N PRO A 18 15.38 -91.96 -13.82
CA PRO A 18 14.80 -92.21 -12.50
C PRO A 18 14.50 -90.93 -11.73
N ASN A 19 15.11 -89.80 -12.10
CA ASN A 19 14.86 -88.48 -11.53
C ASN A 19 13.87 -87.63 -12.32
N PHE A 20 13.27 -88.13 -13.41
CA PHE A 20 12.35 -87.38 -14.26
C PHE A 20 11.18 -86.77 -13.47
N GLN A 21 10.54 -87.57 -12.62
CA GLN A 21 9.44 -87.09 -11.78
C GLN A 21 9.89 -86.02 -10.76
N PHE A 22 11.08 -86.20 -10.17
CA PHE A 22 11.65 -85.25 -9.22
C PHE A 22 11.99 -83.90 -9.89
N ASN A 23 12.64 -83.94 -11.06
CA ASN A 23 12.99 -82.74 -11.82
C ASN A 23 11.74 -82.01 -12.31
N THR A 24 10.70 -82.74 -12.72
CA THR A 24 9.42 -82.16 -13.14
C THR A 24 8.74 -81.45 -11.97
N ALA A 25 8.69 -82.08 -10.79
CA ALA A 25 8.12 -81.49 -9.58
C ALA A 25 8.90 -80.25 -9.09
N ILE A 26 10.24 -80.27 -9.17
CA ILE A 26 11.06 -79.10 -8.84
C ILE A 26 10.82 -77.95 -9.82
N ASN A 27 10.72 -78.23 -11.11
CA ASN A 27 10.44 -77.19 -12.11
C ASN A 27 9.04 -76.59 -11.93
N GLU A 28 8.03 -77.38 -11.57
CA GLU A 28 6.71 -76.86 -11.22
C GLU A 28 6.73 -75.95 -10.00
N LEU A 29 7.42 -76.35 -8.92
CA LEU A 29 7.63 -75.52 -7.73
C LEU A 29 8.36 -74.21 -8.05
N LEU A 30 9.40 -74.29 -8.89
CA LEU A 30 10.17 -73.13 -9.32
C LEU A 30 9.29 -72.17 -10.14
N ASN A 31 8.51 -72.70 -11.08
CA ASN A 31 7.59 -71.91 -11.91
C ASN A 31 6.52 -71.22 -11.07
N GLN A 32 5.93 -71.92 -10.09
CA GLN A 32 4.95 -71.34 -9.17
C GLN A 32 5.55 -70.19 -8.34
N GLU A 33 6.75 -70.37 -7.80
CA GLU A 33 7.42 -69.33 -7.00
C GLU A 33 7.82 -68.13 -7.88
N VAL A 34 8.26 -68.38 -9.12
CA VAL A 34 8.56 -67.32 -10.09
C VAL A 34 7.30 -66.55 -10.48
N GLU A 35 6.21 -67.24 -10.84
CA GLU A 35 4.93 -66.61 -11.16
C GLU A 35 4.41 -65.78 -10.01
N LYS A 36 4.48 -66.30 -8.79
CA LYS A 36 4.09 -65.57 -7.58
C LYS A 36 4.89 -64.28 -7.42
N ARG A 37 6.22 -64.35 -7.46
CA ARG A 37 7.10 -63.16 -7.32
C ARG A 37 6.88 -62.15 -8.44
N VAL A 38 6.72 -62.61 -9.68
CA VAL A 38 6.43 -61.74 -10.82
C VAL A 38 5.08 -61.05 -10.63
N SER A 39 4.04 -61.78 -10.21
CA SER A 39 2.72 -61.21 -9.96
C SER A 39 2.73 -60.12 -8.88
N GLU A 40 3.46 -60.36 -7.77
CA GLU A 40 3.63 -59.38 -6.70
C GLU A 40 4.35 -58.12 -7.21
N LYS A 41 5.42 -58.30 -8.01
CA LYS A 41 6.16 -57.16 -8.59
C LYS A 41 5.35 -56.36 -9.61
N VAL A 42 4.54 -57.02 -10.43
CA VAL A 42 3.64 -56.33 -11.37
C VAL A 42 2.61 -55.51 -10.61
N LYS A 43 2.02 -56.08 -9.56
CA LYS A 43 1.06 -55.37 -8.71
C LYS A 43 1.67 -54.15 -8.02
N ASP A 44 2.87 -54.30 -7.47
CA ASP A 44 3.61 -53.18 -6.85
C ASP A 44 3.91 -52.07 -7.88
N TYR A 45 4.30 -52.46 -9.10
CA TYR A 45 4.58 -51.52 -10.18
C TYR A 45 3.32 -50.75 -10.62
N GLU A 46 2.19 -51.43 -10.77
CA GLU A 46 0.91 -50.79 -11.10
C GLU A 46 0.48 -49.79 -10.02
N GLN A 47 0.58 -50.18 -8.75
CA GLN A 47 0.28 -49.27 -7.64
C GLN A 47 1.23 -48.07 -7.58
N ALA A 48 2.51 -48.26 -7.85
CA ALA A 48 3.48 -47.17 -7.91
C ALA A 48 3.16 -46.21 -9.07
N LYS A 49 2.77 -46.75 -10.23
CA LYS A 49 2.37 -45.98 -11.41
C LYS A 49 1.12 -45.14 -11.15
N GLU A 50 0.11 -45.67 -10.46
CA GLU A 50 -1.08 -44.92 -10.05
C GLU A 50 -0.75 -43.79 -9.06
N ARG A 51 0.12 -44.06 -8.09
CA ARG A 51 0.61 -43.05 -7.15
C ARG A 51 1.38 -41.94 -7.85
N ASP A 52 2.19 -42.27 -8.84
CA ASP A 52 2.96 -41.29 -9.59
C ASP A 52 2.04 -40.41 -10.46
N ALA A 53 1.05 -41.02 -11.13
CA ALA A 53 0.05 -40.28 -11.92
C ALA A 53 -0.77 -39.29 -11.06
N SER A 54 -1.20 -39.72 -9.87
CA SER A 54 -1.94 -38.84 -8.94
C SER A 54 -1.06 -37.72 -8.38
N SER A 55 0.21 -38.01 -8.09
CA SER A 55 1.18 -37.01 -7.63
C SER A 55 1.48 -35.97 -8.72
N GLN A 56 1.68 -36.40 -9.97
CA GLN A 56 1.89 -35.50 -11.11
C GLN A 56 0.70 -34.56 -11.31
N LYS A 57 -0.54 -35.08 -11.19
CA LYS A 57 -1.75 -34.24 -11.26
C LYS A 57 -1.77 -33.19 -10.15
N THR A 58 -1.45 -33.59 -8.93
CA THR A 58 -1.40 -32.69 -7.77
C THR A 58 -0.35 -31.59 -7.94
N ILE A 59 0.84 -31.95 -8.45
CA ILE A 59 1.91 -30.98 -8.77
C ILE A 59 1.44 -29.97 -9.82
N SER A 60 0.76 -30.44 -10.86
CA SER A 60 0.20 -29.58 -11.90
C SER A 60 -0.83 -28.60 -11.32
N ASP A 61 -1.75 -29.09 -10.49
CA ASP A 61 -2.78 -28.26 -9.86
C ASP A 61 -2.17 -27.21 -8.92
N LEU A 62 -1.18 -27.60 -8.10
CA LEU A 62 -0.46 -26.68 -7.22
C LEU A 62 0.31 -25.62 -8.01
N ARG A 63 0.96 -25.98 -9.13
CA ARG A 63 1.62 -25.00 -10.01
C ARG A 63 0.64 -23.98 -10.57
N ASN A 64 -0.54 -24.43 -11.00
CA ASN A 64 -1.58 -23.54 -11.49
C ASN A 64 -2.10 -22.60 -10.39
N GLN A 65 -2.28 -23.10 -9.17
CA GLN A 65 -2.66 -22.27 -8.02
C GLN A 65 -1.58 -21.25 -7.66
N MET A 66 -0.30 -21.66 -7.60
CA MET A 66 0.82 -20.76 -7.38
C MET A 66 0.88 -19.65 -8.43
N HIS A 67 0.66 -19.99 -9.70
CA HIS A 67 0.67 -18.99 -10.77
C HIS A 67 -0.48 -17.99 -10.65
N LYS A 68 -1.69 -18.46 -10.32
CA LYS A 68 -2.84 -17.58 -10.05
C LYS A 68 -2.55 -16.63 -8.89
N LEU A 69 -2.07 -17.15 -7.77
CA LEU A 69 -1.73 -16.34 -6.59
C LEU A 69 -0.65 -15.31 -6.91
N GLN A 70 0.39 -15.66 -7.68
CA GLN A 70 1.41 -14.70 -8.11
C GLN A 70 0.82 -13.57 -8.96
N MET A 71 -0.12 -13.88 -9.87
CA MET A 71 -0.79 -12.88 -10.70
C MET A 71 -1.68 -11.96 -9.87
N GLU A 72 -2.43 -12.50 -8.91
CA GLU A 72 -3.24 -11.72 -7.97
C GLU A 72 -2.38 -10.79 -7.11
N LEU A 73 -1.27 -11.30 -6.57
CA LEU A 73 -0.34 -10.53 -5.74
C LEU A 73 0.29 -9.39 -6.54
N LYS A 74 0.73 -9.65 -7.76
CA LYS A 74 1.25 -8.63 -8.68
C LYS A 74 0.18 -7.60 -9.06
N GLY A 75 -1.08 -8.03 -9.20
CA GLY A 75 -2.22 -7.16 -9.40
C GLY A 75 -2.42 -6.22 -8.20
N ALA A 76 -2.50 -6.78 -7.00
CA ALA A 76 -2.67 -6.04 -5.76
C ALA A 76 -1.51 -5.05 -5.50
N GLU A 77 -0.26 -5.44 -5.75
CA GLU A 77 0.89 -4.53 -5.65
C GLU A 77 0.80 -3.35 -6.60
N ASN A 78 0.36 -3.58 -7.84
CA ASN A 78 0.18 -2.51 -8.82
C ASN A 78 -0.95 -1.56 -8.40
N THR A 79 -2.05 -2.09 -7.88
CA THR A 79 -3.16 -1.29 -7.33
C THR A 79 -2.68 -0.47 -6.14
N PHE A 80 -1.98 -1.09 -5.18
CA PHE A 80 -1.42 -0.41 -4.01
C PHE A 80 -0.43 0.69 -4.40
N LYS A 81 0.45 0.45 -5.38
CA LYS A 81 1.37 1.47 -5.88
C LYS A 81 0.64 2.63 -6.57
N LYS A 82 -0.44 2.37 -7.30
CA LYS A 82 -1.21 3.40 -8.01
C LYS A 82 -2.11 4.21 -7.07
N GLU A 83 -2.89 3.51 -6.25
CA GLU A 83 -3.92 4.11 -5.39
C GLU A 83 -3.33 4.55 -4.05
N GLY A 84 -2.49 3.72 -3.44
CA GLY A 84 -1.85 4.00 -2.15
C GLY A 84 -0.89 5.18 -2.22
N ALA A 85 -0.18 5.38 -3.34
CA ALA A 85 0.66 6.57 -3.51
C ALA A 85 -0.17 7.86 -3.60
N GLY A 86 -1.34 7.81 -4.24
CA GLY A 86 -2.26 8.95 -4.32
C GLY A 86 -2.90 9.26 -2.97
N GLN A 87 -3.35 8.23 -2.26
CA GLN A 87 -3.96 8.36 -0.94
C GLN A 87 -2.95 8.82 0.11
N ALA A 88 -1.76 8.21 0.17
CA ALA A 88 -0.69 8.62 1.08
C ALA A 88 -0.23 10.06 0.82
N LYS A 89 -0.10 10.47 -0.45
CA LYS A 89 0.16 11.88 -0.80
C LYS A 89 -0.94 12.79 -0.28
N ARG A 90 -2.21 12.43 -0.45
CA ARG A 90 -3.33 13.25 0.02
C ARG A 90 -3.38 13.32 1.54
N GLU A 91 -3.13 12.22 2.25
CA GLU A 91 -3.08 12.20 3.72
C GLU A 91 -1.92 13.03 4.27
N MET A 92 -0.72 12.96 3.65
CA MET A 92 0.41 13.84 4.01
C MET A 92 0.09 15.33 3.81
N LEU A 93 -0.81 15.65 2.89
CA LEU A 93 -1.24 17.01 2.57
C LEU A 93 -2.54 17.42 3.29
N GLY A 94 -2.87 16.77 4.42
CA GLY A 94 -4.05 17.13 5.23
C GLY A 94 -5.38 16.87 4.53
N GLY A 95 -5.39 16.02 3.50
CA GLY A 95 -6.57 15.73 2.70
C GLY A 95 -6.74 16.59 1.45
N PHE A 96 -5.83 17.54 1.18
CA PHE A 96 -5.96 18.50 0.08
C PHE A 96 -5.07 18.17 -1.12
N LYS A 97 -5.51 18.58 -2.31
CA LYS A 97 -4.71 18.59 -3.55
C LYS A 97 -4.73 19.98 -4.21
N LEU A 98 -3.86 20.18 -5.19
CA LEU A 98 -3.89 21.37 -6.05
C LEU A 98 -5.26 21.51 -6.72
N GLY A 99 -5.78 22.74 -6.72
CA GLY A 99 -7.09 23.08 -7.26
C GLY A 99 -8.27 22.77 -6.33
N ASP A 100 -8.05 22.17 -5.16
CA ASP A 100 -9.14 22.00 -4.18
C ASP A 100 -9.58 23.35 -3.61
N GLU A 101 -10.87 23.43 -3.31
CA GLU A 101 -11.43 24.51 -2.53
C GLU A 101 -11.15 24.27 -1.04
N ALA A 102 -10.63 25.28 -0.36
CA ALA A 102 -10.38 25.23 1.07
C ALA A 102 -10.79 26.55 1.75
N TRP A 103 -11.15 26.44 3.02
CA TRP A 103 -11.47 27.55 3.89
C TRP A 103 -10.25 27.87 4.76
N PHE A 104 -10.00 29.16 4.98
CA PHE A 104 -8.89 29.64 5.81
C PHE A 104 -9.30 30.89 6.57
N VAL A 105 -8.58 31.19 7.64
CA VAL A 105 -8.77 32.42 8.41
C VAL A 105 -7.95 33.54 7.78
N ARG A 106 -8.63 34.54 7.22
CA ARG A 106 -8.00 35.78 6.80
C ARG A 106 -7.91 36.73 7.98
N SER A 107 -6.72 37.27 8.18
CA SER A 107 -6.46 38.34 9.13
C SER A 107 -6.24 39.64 8.36
N GLN A 108 -7.03 40.66 8.65
CA GLN A 108 -6.89 42.00 8.07
C GLN A 108 -6.73 43.03 9.18
N TYR A 109 -5.72 43.88 9.05
CA TYR A 109 -5.57 45.04 9.93
C TYR A 109 -6.37 46.20 9.37
N ASN A 110 -7.34 46.68 10.14
CA ASN A 110 -8.00 47.95 9.89
C ASN A 110 -7.37 49.00 10.78
N SER A 111 -6.68 49.97 10.19
CA SER A 111 -6.12 51.11 10.88
C SER A 111 -6.99 52.34 10.66
N GLU A 112 -7.44 52.94 11.75
CA GLU A 112 -8.15 54.22 11.73
C GLU A 112 -7.25 55.31 12.29
N THR A 113 -7.27 56.48 11.68
CA THR A 113 -6.51 57.65 12.16
C THR A 113 -6.96 57.99 13.58
N CYS A 114 -6.01 58.26 14.48
CA CYS A 114 -6.34 58.63 15.85
C CYS A 114 -7.08 59.97 15.84
N THR A 115 -8.32 59.99 16.32
CA THR A 115 -9.17 61.18 16.36
C THR A 115 -8.60 62.28 17.26
N VAL A 116 -7.85 61.90 18.31
CA VAL A 116 -7.32 62.85 19.30
C VAL A 116 -6.09 63.60 18.82
N CYS A 117 -5.19 62.95 18.07
CA CYS A 117 -4.05 63.65 17.47
C CYS A 117 -4.19 63.87 15.96
N SER A 118 -5.31 63.49 15.36
CA SER A 118 -5.54 63.52 13.90
C SER A 118 -4.42 62.91 13.06
N GLY A 119 -3.64 61.99 13.61
CA GLY A 119 -2.47 61.38 12.96
C GLY A 119 -1.11 61.99 13.31
N ASP A 120 -1.07 63.14 14.01
CA ASP A 120 0.16 63.89 14.31
C ASP A 120 1.04 63.27 15.41
N LYS A 121 0.54 62.21 16.08
CA LYS A 121 1.25 61.41 17.10
C LYS A 121 1.56 62.15 18.40
N LYS A 122 1.65 63.48 18.38
CA LYS A 122 1.95 64.33 19.52
C LYS A 122 0.87 65.39 19.69
N LEU A 123 0.62 65.76 20.94
CA LEU A 123 -0.26 66.86 21.32
C LEU A 123 0.60 67.99 21.89
N VAL A 124 0.26 69.23 21.55
CA VAL A 124 0.85 70.39 22.20
C VAL A 124 0.07 70.64 23.49
N VAL A 125 0.75 70.59 24.63
CA VAL A 125 0.18 70.89 25.94
C VAL A 125 1.04 71.92 26.63
N GLU A 126 0.41 72.85 27.32
CA GLU A 126 1.11 73.87 28.10
C GLU A 126 1.34 73.33 29.53
N ILE A 127 2.61 73.29 29.96
CA ILE A 127 2.99 72.88 31.31
C ILE A 127 3.86 74.00 31.88
N GLN A 128 3.38 74.66 32.94
CA GLN A 128 4.09 75.74 33.64
C GLN A 128 4.47 76.93 32.72
N GLY A 129 3.61 77.28 31.76
CA GLY A 129 3.84 78.42 30.85
C GLY A 129 4.73 78.10 29.64
N GLU A 130 5.19 76.86 29.49
CA GLU A 130 5.93 76.39 28.32
C GLU A 130 5.09 75.40 27.50
N GLU A 131 5.01 75.62 26.19
CA GLU A 131 4.44 74.64 25.27
C GLU A 131 5.36 73.43 25.13
N ARG A 132 4.84 72.24 25.42
CA ARG A 132 5.56 70.97 25.28
C ARG A 132 4.79 70.01 24.40
N LYS A 133 5.51 69.32 23.50
CA LYS A 133 4.94 68.27 22.64
C LYS A 133 5.00 66.93 23.38
N VAL A 134 3.86 66.48 23.89
CA VAL A 134 3.71 65.18 24.54
C VAL A 134 3.19 64.13 23.57
N LYS A 135 3.48 62.84 23.81
CA LYS A 135 2.89 61.76 23.01
C LYS A 135 1.38 61.76 23.22
N CYS A 136 0.63 61.53 22.13
CA CYS A 136 -0.82 61.36 22.23
C CYS A 136 -1.11 60.17 23.15
N PRO A 137 -1.84 60.36 24.26
CA PRO A 137 -2.11 59.29 25.23
C PRO A 137 -3.03 58.21 24.65
N GLU A 138 -3.91 58.60 23.70
CA GLU A 138 -4.91 57.71 23.09
C GLU A 138 -4.34 56.70 22.09
N CYS A 139 -3.27 57.06 21.37
CA CYS A 139 -2.61 56.18 20.42
C CYS A 139 -1.14 55.94 20.79
N ASN A 140 -0.70 56.33 21.98
CA ASN A 140 0.68 56.25 22.46
C ASN A 140 1.76 56.69 21.44
N GLY A 141 1.45 57.68 20.59
CA GLY A 141 2.35 58.16 19.54
C GLY A 141 2.39 57.35 18.23
N PHE A 142 1.51 56.36 18.03
CA PHE A 142 1.39 55.63 16.76
C PHE A 142 0.67 56.42 15.66
N GLY A 143 -0.22 57.36 16.01
CA GLY A 143 -0.99 58.19 15.07
C GLY A 143 -2.24 57.49 14.51
N CYS A 144 -2.35 56.18 14.69
CA CYS A 144 -3.50 55.38 14.30
C CYS A 144 -3.84 54.34 15.37
N ARG A 145 -5.09 53.88 15.36
CA ARG A 145 -5.57 52.72 16.10
C ARG A 145 -5.80 51.60 15.11
N SER A 146 -5.05 50.51 15.26
CA SER A 146 -5.21 49.32 14.43
C SER A 146 -6.00 48.26 15.17
N LYS A 147 -7.04 47.72 14.52
CA LYS A 147 -7.76 46.54 14.97
C LYS A 147 -7.49 45.40 14.00
N LEU A 148 -7.12 44.24 14.55
CA LEU A 148 -7.06 43.01 13.78
C LEU A 148 -8.48 42.45 13.65
N ILE A 149 -8.94 42.28 12.42
CA ILE A 149 -10.19 41.62 12.09
C ILE A 149 -9.85 40.27 11.47
N LYS A 150 -10.40 39.21 12.05
CA LYS A 150 -10.29 37.85 11.52
C LYS A 150 -11.63 37.44 10.90
N SER A 151 -11.61 36.83 9.73
CA SER A 151 -12.79 36.30 9.05
C SER A 151 -12.48 34.99 8.33
N ALA A 152 -13.46 34.09 8.25
CA ALA A 152 -13.35 32.90 7.41
C ALA A 152 -13.52 33.28 5.93
N GLU A 153 -12.60 32.84 5.09
CA GLU A 153 -12.63 33.06 3.64
C GLU A 153 -12.39 31.76 2.88
N LYS A 154 -12.94 31.68 1.67
CA LYS A 154 -12.79 30.53 0.76
C LYS A 154 -11.76 30.85 -0.33
N GLY A 155 -10.94 29.89 -0.69
CA GLY A 155 -9.99 30.02 -1.78
C GLY A 155 -9.66 28.68 -2.44
N LEU A 156 -8.81 28.75 -3.47
CA LEU A 156 -8.30 27.60 -4.20
C LEU A 156 -6.84 27.34 -3.87
N VAL A 157 -6.49 26.10 -3.61
CA VAL A 157 -5.11 25.68 -3.39
C VAL A 157 -4.32 25.80 -4.69
N LYS A 158 -3.40 26.77 -4.76
CA LYS A 158 -2.57 27.00 -5.95
C LYS A 158 -1.25 26.28 -5.92
N GLU A 159 -0.65 26.20 -4.74
CA GLU A 159 0.72 25.71 -4.58
C GLU A 159 0.85 25.03 -3.23
N ILE A 160 1.68 23.98 -3.20
CA ILE A 160 1.95 23.17 -2.02
C ILE A 160 3.46 22.94 -1.96
N ASP A 161 4.12 23.57 -1.00
CA ASP A 161 5.54 23.36 -0.73
C ASP A 161 5.70 22.26 0.31
N ILE A 162 6.50 21.25 -0.05
CA ILE A 162 6.85 20.15 0.85
C ILE A 162 8.35 20.21 1.10
N HIS A 163 8.74 20.52 2.34
CA HIS A 163 10.12 20.46 2.79
C HIS A 163 10.35 19.19 3.62
N THR A 164 11.23 18.32 3.12
CA THR A 164 11.71 17.13 3.83
C THR A 164 13.18 17.30 4.21
N TRP A 165 13.52 16.95 5.44
CA TRP A 165 14.89 16.99 5.94
C TRP A 165 15.32 15.56 6.29
N ALA A 166 16.38 15.07 5.65
CA ALA A 166 16.97 13.78 6.03
C ALA A 166 17.80 13.97 7.31
N GLN A 167 17.70 13.02 8.25
CA GLN A 167 18.31 12.99 9.60
C GLN A 167 17.48 13.55 10.78
N GLY A 168 16.16 13.70 10.68
CA GLY A 168 15.39 14.08 11.89
C GLY A 168 13.93 14.51 11.69
N LYS A 169 13.13 13.69 11.01
CA LYS A 169 11.66 13.59 11.11
C LYS A 169 10.79 14.86 11.01
N GLN A 170 11.27 16.00 10.50
CA GLN A 170 10.38 17.14 10.26
C GLN A 170 9.98 17.23 8.79
N LEU A 171 8.73 16.86 8.51
CA LEU A 171 8.02 17.21 7.29
C LEU A 171 7.34 18.57 7.53
N SER A 172 7.74 19.60 6.79
CA SER A 172 7.00 20.86 6.77
C SER A 172 6.26 20.97 5.46
N VAL A 173 4.94 21.09 5.55
CA VAL A 173 4.09 21.38 4.39
C VAL A 173 3.53 22.77 4.57
N LYS A 174 3.68 23.59 3.53
CA LYS A 174 3.06 24.91 3.41
C LYS A 174 2.15 24.88 2.19
N MET A 175 0.99 25.49 2.31
CA MET A 175 0.09 25.63 1.15
C MET A 175 -0.20 27.11 0.92
N TYR A 176 -0.32 27.46 -0.36
CA TYR A 176 -0.69 28.80 -0.79
C TYR A 176 -2.07 28.74 -1.42
N ILE A 177 -2.95 29.56 -0.88
CA ILE A 177 -4.32 29.67 -1.35
C ILE A 177 -4.49 31.02 -2.05
N GLU A 178 -5.03 30.98 -3.25
CA GLU A 178 -5.59 32.16 -3.88
C GLU A 178 -7.02 32.33 -3.36
N PRO A 179 -7.31 33.45 -2.67
CA PRO A 179 -8.66 33.70 -2.20
C PRO A 179 -9.60 33.93 -3.39
N THR A 180 -10.82 33.39 -3.31
CA THR A 180 -11.83 33.57 -4.37
C THR A 180 -12.52 34.94 -4.33
N SER A 181 -12.24 35.76 -3.31
CA SER A 181 -12.80 37.11 -3.26
C SER A 181 -12.13 38.04 -4.27
N TYR A 182 -12.94 38.81 -5.00
CA TYR A 182 -12.54 39.75 -6.05
C TYR A 182 -11.53 40.84 -5.59
N ARG A 183 -11.25 40.96 -4.28
CA ARG A 183 -10.36 41.98 -3.69
C ARG A 183 -9.01 41.43 -3.19
N ALA A 184 -8.71 40.15 -3.39
CA ALA A 184 -7.48 39.57 -2.87
C ALA A 184 -6.42 39.39 -3.95
N SER A 185 -5.54 40.38 -4.11
CA SER A 185 -4.33 40.25 -4.93
C SER A 185 -3.16 39.56 -4.18
N SER A 186 -3.42 39.03 -2.98
CA SER A 186 -2.40 38.48 -2.09
C SER A 186 -2.70 37.01 -1.80
N ASN A 187 -1.77 36.13 -2.17
CA ASN A 187 -1.80 34.73 -1.77
C ASN A 187 -1.69 34.64 -0.24
N VAL A 188 -2.48 33.76 0.36
CA VAL A 188 -2.43 33.49 1.80
C VAL A 188 -1.61 32.23 2.03
N GLN A 189 -0.56 32.37 2.83
CA GLN A 189 0.29 31.27 3.25
C GLN A 189 -0.14 30.81 4.65
N ALA A 190 -0.40 29.52 4.80
CA ALA A 190 -0.58 28.91 6.12
C ALA A 190 0.02 27.50 6.18
N HIS A 191 0.21 27.01 7.41
CA HIS A 191 0.58 25.62 7.66
C HIS A 191 -0.65 24.71 7.53
N LEU A 192 -0.43 23.39 7.43
CA LEU A 192 -1.47 22.36 7.29
C LEU A 192 -2.64 22.46 8.29
N GLY A 193 -2.45 23.07 9.47
CA GLY A 193 -3.50 23.29 10.47
C GLY A 193 -4.30 24.58 10.31
N GLY A 194 -3.96 25.44 9.35
CA GLY A 194 -4.65 26.71 9.07
C GLY A 194 -5.70 26.63 7.95
N PHE A 195 -5.89 25.44 7.37
CA PHE A 195 -6.79 25.19 6.25
C PHE A 195 -7.84 24.14 6.62
N PHE A 196 -9.07 24.38 6.18
CA PHE A 196 -10.25 23.61 6.57
C PHE A 196 -11.05 23.21 5.34
N LYS A 197 -11.70 22.03 5.40
CA LYS A 197 -12.53 21.55 4.30
C LYS A 197 -13.88 22.25 4.29
N THR A 198 -14.36 22.62 5.48
CA THR A 198 -15.66 23.27 5.65
C THR A 198 -15.53 24.65 6.29
N LYS A 199 -16.53 25.49 6.02
CA LYS A 199 -16.66 26.81 6.65
C LYS A 199 -16.81 26.68 8.17
N GLU A 200 -17.59 25.70 8.63
CA GLU A 200 -17.89 25.48 10.04
C GLU A 200 -16.65 25.12 10.86
N GLU A 201 -15.76 24.29 10.32
CA GLU A 201 -14.46 23.99 10.95
C GLU A 201 -13.60 25.25 11.10
N CYS A 202 -13.53 26.06 10.04
CA CYS A 202 -12.80 27.32 10.05
C CYS A 202 -13.37 28.32 11.08
N GLU A 203 -14.70 28.44 11.16
CA GLU A 203 -15.36 29.31 12.12
C GLU A 203 -15.19 28.84 13.56
N LYS A 204 -15.16 27.52 13.81
CA LYS A 204 -14.84 26.97 15.14
C LYS A 204 -13.46 27.37 15.60
N GLU A 205 -12.44 27.27 14.74
CA GLU A 205 -11.08 27.72 15.07
C GLU A 205 -11.01 29.24 15.28
N LEU A 206 -11.68 30.01 14.43
CA LEU A 206 -11.76 31.46 14.57
C LEU A 206 -12.39 31.91 15.90
N ASN A 207 -13.34 31.14 16.43
CA ASN A 207 -13.99 31.43 17.70
C ASN A 207 -13.17 30.95 18.92
N LYS A 208 -12.30 29.95 18.78
CA LYS A 208 -11.34 29.58 19.84
C LYS A 208 -10.29 30.66 20.10
N GLU A 209 -9.95 31.43 19.06
CA GLU A 209 -8.97 32.51 19.16
C GLU A 209 -9.58 33.87 19.58
N LYS A 210 -10.90 33.96 19.81
CA LYS A 210 -11.53 35.13 20.42
C LYS A 210 -11.48 34.97 21.95
N PRO A 211 -10.67 35.75 22.67
CA PRO A 211 -10.72 35.80 24.13
C PRO A 211 -12.05 36.35 24.64
#